data_AF-A0A7Y2H8E9-F1
#
_entry.id   AF-A0A7Y2H8E9-F1
#
_cell.length_a   1.000
_cell.length_b   1.000
_cell.length_c   1.000
_cell.angle_alpha   90.00
_cell.angle_beta   90.00
_cell.angle_gamma   90.00
#
_symmetry.space_group_name_H-M   'P 1'
#
loop_
_entity.id
_entity.type
_entity.pdbx_description
1 polymer ?
#
loop_
_entity_poly.entity_id
_entity_poly.type
_entity_poly.pdbx_seq_one_letter_code
_entity_poly.pdbx_strand_id
1 'polypeptide(L)'
;MKSLYRILMLIVCTLSFFNVTSQQQVSIAEARENDPEGLPVLEAQIVEVNGIVIGPNFRPAGLTFVLHDATDNVGITVFSIDENLGYDVTDGDELTVVGEISQFNGLCEIIPTAITVISQGNPLPAATTVTELNENTESNLIRFENATLVDPMQWDLSGSFNVDITDGVNTIQMRIDSDIDISGMEPPTGTFTVTGTGGQFDNESPFDSGYQIFPRSAQDIDPYNIAEEEFDIISIADARQIDSEGVLTKDGNKVELNGVVHGINLRPGGLQFALIDATNTGIMVFSLSDQFGYTVTEGDDITIQGELSQFNGLAQIEPEAITLNSSANDLVDPLQVNILDESTESSLVMVQAQSLENSQWLGDGSSFNVEIVTANGDTLLMRIDSDTELSSMSSPGSGVFIIGLGGQFDPSEPYNEGYQILPRYITDFMPYLSTEDVYEGSINIYPNPVSNLLTIDTEDAFHSFGL
;
A
#
# COMPACT_ATOMS: atom_id res chain seq x y z
N MET A 1 17.20 -99.07 -55.28
CA MET A 1 16.63 -99.01 -53.90
C MET A 1 16.94 -97.65 -53.32
N LYS A 2 15.95 -96.94 -52.74
CA LYS A 2 16.04 -95.72 -51.88
C LYS A 2 16.83 -94.51 -52.48
N SER A 3 16.25 -93.36 -52.87
CA SER A 3 15.24 -92.44 -52.29
C SER A 3 15.77 -91.49 -51.20
N LEU A 4 15.83 -90.18 -51.52
CA LEU A 4 15.42 -88.94 -50.78
C LEU A 4 15.93 -87.72 -51.61
N TYR A 5 15.13 -86.71 -52.00
CA TYR A 5 14.77 -85.46 -51.27
C TYR A 5 16.01 -84.60 -50.87
N ARG A 6 16.08 -83.26 -50.86
CA ARG A 6 15.23 -82.06 -51.18
C ARG A 6 16.20 -80.82 -51.13
N ILE A 7 15.99 -79.59 -51.63
CA ILE A 7 14.97 -78.91 -52.47
C ILE A 7 15.65 -77.68 -53.15
N LEU A 8 14.95 -76.91 -54.01
CA LEU A 8 15.39 -75.60 -54.54
C LEU A 8 14.76 -74.47 -53.69
N MET A 9 15.53 -73.47 -53.23
CA MET A 9 14.97 -72.28 -52.55
C MET A 9 15.42 -70.99 -53.24
N LEU A 10 14.44 -70.29 -53.80
CA LEU A 10 14.57 -69.00 -54.47
C LEU A 10 14.59 -67.91 -53.39
N ILE A 11 15.63 -67.08 -53.33
CA ILE A 11 15.66 -65.91 -52.44
C ILE A 11 14.90 -64.78 -53.13
N VAL A 12 13.73 -64.43 -52.60
CA VAL A 12 13.00 -63.21 -52.95
C VAL A 12 13.45 -62.11 -51.98
N CYS A 13 14.28 -61.19 -52.45
CA CYS A 13 14.55 -59.95 -51.71
C CYS A 13 13.36 -59.00 -51.87
N THR A 14 12.53 -58.92 -50.83
CA THR A 14 11.63 -57.78 -50.62
C THR A 14 12.48 -56.59 -50.17
N LEU A 15 12.73 -55.63 -51.06
CA LEU A 15 13.23 -54.31 -50.65
C LEU A 15 12.09 -53.58 -49.92
N SER A 16 12.21 -53.47 -48.60
CA SER A 16 11.45 -52.50 -47.83
C SER A 16 12.03 -51.11 -48.11
N PHE A 17 11.32 -50.29 -48.88
CA PHE A 17 11.59 -48.86 -48.93
C PHE A 17 11.18 -48.27 -47.58
N PHE A 18 12.16 -48.03 -46.70
CA PHE A 18 11.99 -47.02 -45.67
C PHE A 18 12.02 -45.66 -46.39
N ASN A 19 10.89 -44.96 -46.38
CA ASN A 19 10.90 -43.52 -46.61
C ASN A 19 11.60 -42.90 -45.39
N VAL A 20 12.90 -42.66 -45.53
CA VAL A 20 13.59 -41.68 -44.68
C VAL A 20 13.14 -40.33 -45.20
N THR A 21 12.22 -39.68 -44.49
CA THR A 21 11.92 -38.27 -44.71
C THR A 21 13.23 -37.51 -44.49
N SER A 22 13.77 -36.91 -45.54
CA SER A 22 14.93 -36.03 -45.39
C SER A 22 14.42 -34.78 -44.69
N GLN A 23 14.85 -34.60 -43.44
CA GLN A 23 14.62 -33.38 -42.67
C GLN A 23 15.18 -32.18 -43.45
N GLN A 24 14.38 -31.14 -43.63
CA GLN A 24 14.79 -29.93 -44.36
C GLN A 24 15.18 -28.88 -43.32
N GLN A 25 16.47 -28.52 -43.30
CA GLN A 25 16.95 -27.35 -42.56
C GLN A 25 16.58 -26.08 -43.33
N VAL A 26 16.00 -25.11 -42.64
CA VAL A 26 15.57 -23.80 -43.16
C VAL A 26 15.97 -22.69 -42.18
N SER A 27 16.04 -21.43 -42.63
CA SER A 27 16.12 -20.31 -41.67
C SER A 27 14.77 -20.04 -41.02
N ILE A 28 14.75 -19.29 -39.91
CA ILE A 28 13.47 -18.89 -39.28
C ILE A 28 12.68 -17.95 -40.20
N ALA A 29 13.36 -17.15 -41.05
CA ALA A 29 12.70 -16.34 -42.07
C ALA A 29 11.99 -17.19 -43.13
N GLU A 30 12.62 -18.28 -43.59
CA GLU A 30 12.00 -19.23 -44.52
C GLU A 30 10.84 -20.01 -43.88
N ALA A 31 10.93 -20.33 -42.58
CA ALA A 31 9.85 -20.98 -41.83
C ALA A 31 8.59 -20.10 -41.67
N ARG A 32 8.78 -18.77 -41.64
CA ARG A 32 7.72 -17.76 -41.45
C ARG A 32 7.28 -17.05 -42.73
N GLU A 33 7.66 -17.53 -43.91
CA GLU A 33 7.10 -16.99 -45.16
C GLU A 33 5.59 -17.31 -45.23
N ASN A 34 4.73 -16.30 -45.07
CA ASN A 34 3.27 -16.43 -45.15
C ASN A 34 2.75 -16.21 -46.58
N ASP A 35 1.63 -16.85 -46.90
CA ASP A 35 0.86 -16.63 -48.12
C ASP A 35 -0.04 -15.37 -48.02
N PRO A 36 -0.75 -14.96 -49.10
CA PRO A 36 -1.62 -13.78 -49.08
C PRO A 36 -2.83 -13.88 -48.15
N GLU A 37 -3.10 -15.06 -47.58
CA GLU A 37 -4.19 -15.35 -46.67
C GLU A 37 -3.72 -15.44 -45.20
N GLY A 38 -2.44 -15.17 -44.93
CA GLY A 38 -1.82 -15.15 -43.59
C GLY A 38 -1.49 -16.54 -43.05
N LEU A 39 -1.27 -17.52 -43.93
CA LEU A 39 -0.90 -18.88 -43.55
C LEU A 39 0.57 -19.19 -43.90
N PRO A 40 1.34 -19.87 -43.03
CA PRO A 40 2.71 -20.27 -43.34
C PRO A 40 2.80 -21.15 -44.59
N VAL A 41 3.64 -20.77 -45.56
CA VAL A 41 3.88 -21.53 -46.80
C VAL A 41 4.43 -22.94 -46.52
N LEU A 42 5.04 -23.14 -45.35
CA LEU A 42 5.55 -24.43 -44.87
C LEU A 42 4.60 -25.14 -43.86
N GLU A 43 3.35 -24.71 -43.71
CA GLU A 43 2.36 -25.36 -42.82
C GLU A 43 2.29 -26.90 -43.03
N ALA A 44 2.21 -27.64 -41.93
CA ALA A 44 2.25 -29.10 -41.83
C ALA A 44 3.53 -29.77 -42.38
N GLN A 45 4.61 -29.01 -42.64
CA GLN A 45 5.92 -29.56 -42.99
C GLN A 45 6.83 -29.66 -41.77
N ILE A 46 7.59 -30.76 -41.67
CA ILE A 46 8.60 -30.95 -40.63
C ILE A 46 9.92 -30.33 -41.07
N VAL A 47 10.39 -29.34 -40.33
CA VAL A 47 11.63 -28.58 -40.60
C VAL A 47 12.63 -28.69 -39.46
N GLU A 48 13.86 -28.25 -39.70
CA GLU A 48 14.87 -27.96 -38.68
C GLU A 48 15.22 -26.46 -38.70
N VAL A 49 15.07 -25.81 -37.56
CA VAL A 49 15.43 -24.39 -37.35
C VAL A 49 16.45 -24.28 -36.21
N ASN A 50 17.20 -23.18 -36.20
CA ASN A 50 18.17 -22.88 -35.15
C ASN A 50 17.94 -21.43 -34.67
N GLY A 51 18.15 -21.17 -33.39
CA GLY A 51 18.05 -19.82 -32.85
C GLY A 51 18.31 -19.74 -31.35
N ILE A 52 18.21 -18.53 -30.81
CA ILE A 52 18.40 -18.22 -29.39
C ILE A 52 17.02 -18.07 -28.72
N VAL A 53 16.83 -18.69 -27.56
CA VAL A 53 15.63 -18.54 -26.73
C VAL A 53 15.52 -17.11 -26.23
N ILE A 54 14.33 -16.52 -26.38
CA ILE A 54 13.96 -15.23 -25.81
C ILE A 54 12.74 -15.40 -24.89
N GLY A 55 12.92 -15.01 -23.63
CA GLY A 55 11.86 -14.95 -22.63
C GLY A 55 11.61 -16.26 -21.86
N PRO A 56 10.63 -16.23 -20.93
CA PRO A 56 10.24 -17.38 -20.12
C PRO A 56 9.47 -18.43 -20.94
N ASN A 57 9.17 -19.54 -20.28
CA ASN A 57 8.12 -20.45 -20.74
C ASN A 57 6.74 -19.91 -20.30
N PHE A 58 5.98 -19.31 -21.22
CA PHE A 58 4.57 -18.90 -21.01
C PHE A 58 3.59 -20.09 -20.95
N ARG A 59 4.08 -21.30 -20.61
CA ARG A 59 3.27 -22.51 -20.48
C ARG A 59 3.94 -23.57 -19.59
N PRO A 60 3.82 -23.50 -18.25
CA PRO A 60 4.46 -24.44 -17.33
C PRO A 60 4.11 -25.92 -17.53
N ALA A 61 2.97 -26.24 -18.15
CA ALA A 61 2.56 -27.62 -18.46
C ALA A 61 3.16 -28.17 -19.78
N GLY A 62 3.77 -27.32 -20.60
CA GLY A 62 4.31 -27.66 -21.92
C GLY A 62 5.42 -26.69 -22.31
N LEU A 63 5.36 -26.13 -23.52
CA LEU A 63 6.28 -25.10 -24.00
C LEU A 63 5.53 -23.98 -24.71
N THR A 64 5.84 -22.73 -24.40
CA THR A 64 5.51 -21.55 -25.21
C THR A 64 6.61 -20.52 -24.97
N PHE A 65 7.52 -20.35 -25.94
CA PHE A 65 8.64 -19.40 -25.89
C PHE A 65 9.06 -19.01 -27.31
N VAL A 66 9.82 -17.91 -27.46
CA VAL A 66 10.33 -17.47 -28.76
C VAL A 66 11.72 -18.04 -29.02
N LEU A 67 11.94 -18.56 -30.23
CA LEU A 67 13.25 -18.91 -30.78
C LEU A 67 13.62 -17.89 -31.86
N HIS A 68 14.77 -17.21 -31.72
CA HIS A 68 15.16 -16.08 -32.57
C HIS A 68 16.44 -16.34 -33.38
N ASP A 69 16.38 -16.08 -34.69
CA ASP A 69 17.53 -16.09 -35.59
C ASP A 69 18.17 -14.68 -35.62
N ALA A 70 19.32 -14.57 -34.97
CA ALA A 70 20.10 -13.32 -34.92
C ALA A 70 20.70 -12.90 -36.28
N THR A 71 20.66 -13.75 -37.30
CA THR A 71 21.14 -13.46 -38.66
C THR A 71 20.13 -12.63 -39.44
N ASP A 72 18.87 -13.07 -39.42
CA ASP A 72 17.76 -12.47 -40.16
C ASP A 72 16.93 -11.51 -39.27
N ASN A 73 17.21 -11.47 -37.96
CA ASN A 73 16.49 -10.68 -36.94
C ASN A 73 14.97 -10.98 -36.93
N VAL A 74 14.67 -12.27 -36.90
CA VAL A 74 13.31 -12.83 -36.90
C VAL A 74 13.26 -14.00 -35.92
N GLY A 75 12.18 -14.12 -35.14
CA GLY A 75 11.91 -15.31 -34.36
C GLY A 75 10.62 -16.00 -34.76
N ILE A 76 10.42 -17.19 -34.21
CA ILE A 76 9.22 -18.04 -34.33
C ILE A 76 8.85 -18.55 -32.93
N THR A 77 7.56 -18.72 -32.66
CA THR A 77 7.10 -19.28 -31.40
C THR A 77 7.25 -20.80 -31.40
N VAL A 78 7.85 -21.37 -30.36
CA VAL A 78 7.91 -22.81 -30.12
C VAL A 78 6.75 -23.19 -29.21
N PHE A 79 5.83 -24.02 -29.70
CA PHE A 79 4.60 -24.39 -29.00
C PHE A 79 4.48 -25.90 -28.77
N SER A 80 4.29 -26.32 -27.52
CA SER A 80 3.94 -27.70 -27.16
C SER A 80 2.90 -27.70 -26.05
N ILE A 81 1.84 -28.49 -26.21
CA ILE A 81 0.68 -28.44 -25.31
C ILE A 81 0.97 -28.97 -23.91
N ASP A 82 1.55 -30.18 -23.82
CA ASP A 82 1.68 -30.99 -22.57
C ASP A 82 3.07 -31.68 -22.44
N GLU A 83 4.04 -31.37 -23.31
CA GLU A 83 5.38 -32.01 -23.31
C GLU A 83 6.51 -30.97 -23.38
N ASN A 84 7.47 -31.04 -22.45
CA ASN A 84 8.68 -30.20 -22.48
C ASN A 84 9.86 -30.81 -23.28
N LEU A 85 9.70 -32.03 -23.81
CA LEU A 85 10.74 -32.80 -24.52
C LEU A 85 12.06 -32.98 -23.74
N GLY A 86 12.02 -32.83 -22.40
CA GLY A 86 13.21 -32.86 -21.55
C GLY A 86 14.06 -31.59 -21.57
N TYR A 87 13.53 -30.47 -22.08
CA TYR A 87 14.16 -29.15 -22.06
C TYR A 87 13.45 -28.22 -21.06
N ASP A 88 14.24 -27.50 -20.26
CA ASP A 88 13.76 -26.46 -19.34
C ASP A 88 14.15 -25.10 -19.94
N VAL A 89 13.15 -24.33 -20.38
CA VAL A 89 13.34 -23.07 -21.12
C VAL A 89 14.21 -22.08 -20.33
N THR A 90 15.33 -21.69 -20.94
CA THR A 90 16.30 -20.77 -20.35
C THR A 90 16.65 -19.69 -21.37
N ASP A 91 16.43 -18.43 -20.99
CA ASP A 91 16.70 -17.24 -21.81
C ASP A 91 18.18 -17.19 -22.24
N GLY A 92 18.44 -17.01 -23.54
CA GLY A 92 19.79 -17.03 -24.10
C GLY A 92 20.38 -18.42 -24.44
N ASP A 93 19.64 -19.52 -24.25
CA ASP A 93 20.07 -20.83 -24.78
C ASP A 93 19.94 -20.86 -26.31
N GLU A 94 20.94 -21.40 -27.00
CA GLU A 94 20.91 -21.63 -28.44
C GLU A 94 20.43 -23.06 -28.71
N LEU A 95 19.37 -23.22 -29.49
CA LEU A 95 18.71 -24.49 -29.74
C LEU A 95 18.72 -24.84 -31.24
N THR A 96 18.84 -26.13 -31.53
CA THR A 96 18.28 -26.73 -32.75
C THR A 96 16.90 -27.31 -32.40
N VAL A 97 15.86 -26.89 -33.12
CA VAL A 97 14.49 -27.38 -32.95
C VAL A 97 14.04 -28.08 -34.22
N VAL A 98 13.51 -29.30 -34.05
CA VAL A 98 12.93 -30.12 -35.11
C VAL A 98 11.43 -30.21 -34.86
N GLY A 99 10.61 -29.75 -35.79
CA GLY A 99 9.17 -29.66 -35.54
C GLY A 99 8.34 -29.42 -36.79
N GLU A 100 7.03 -29.54 -36.63
CA GLU A 100 6.03 -29.24 -37.66
C GLU A 100 5.67 -27.75 -37.60
N ILE A 101 5.73 -27.04 -38.74
CA ILE A 101 5.23 -25.67 -38.82
C ILE A 101 3.70 -25.68 -38.79
N SER A 102 3.11 -24.83 -37.97
CA SER A 102 1.67 -24.71 -37.73
C SER A 102 1.28 -23.24 -37.57
N GLN A 103 -0.02 -22.98 -37.49
CA GLN A 103 -0.58 -21.67 -37.19
C GLN A 103 -1.65 -21.77 -36.11
N PHE A 104 -1.68 -20.81 -35.19
CA PHE A 104 -2.73 -20.69 -34.19
C PHE A 104 -3.26 -19.26 -34.07
N ASN A 105 -4.38 -18.98 -34.73
CA ASN A 105 -5.01 -17.65 -34.80
C ASN A 105 -4.01 -16.58 -35.27
N GLY A 106 -3.52 -16.76 -36.50
CA GLY A 106 -2.49 -15.93 -37.11
C GLY A 106 -1.07 -16.37 -36.74
N LEU A 107 -0.81 -16.56 -35.44
CA LEU A 107 0.54 -16.83 -34.91
C LEU A 107 1.22 -18.01 -35.61
N CYS A 108 2.34 -17.74 -36.30
CA CYS A 108 3.18 -18.80 -36.86
C CYS A 108 4.02 -19.46 -35.74
N GLU A 109 3.86 -20.78 -35.61
CA GLU A 109 4.51 -21.57 -34.56
C GLU A 109 5.15 -22.84 -35.10
N ILE A 110 6.15 -23.35 -34.38
CA ILE A 110 6.74 -24.66 -34.60
C ILE A 110 6.39 -25.59 -33.44
N ILE A 111 5.74 -26.71 -33.76
CA ILE A 111 5.39 -27.77 -32.81
C ILE A 111 6.58 -28.73 -32.72
N PRO A 112 7.37 -28.73 -31.63
CA PRO A 112 8.63 -29.45 -31.57
C PRO A 112 8.39 -30.95 -31.39
N THR A 113 9.26 -31.74 -32.01
CA THR A 113 9.37 -33.20 -31.85
C THR A 113 10.74 -33.60 -31.28
N ALA A 114 11.74 -32.73 -31.43
CA ALA A 114 13.02 -32.80 -30.74
C ALA A 114 13.59 -31.39 -30.52
N ILE A 115 14.22 -31.19 -29.36
CA ILE A 115 14.97 -29.98 -29.01
C ILE A 115 16.38 -30.42 -28.61
N THR A 116 17.40 -29.74 -29.15
CA THR A 116 18.81 -29.96 -28.79
C THR A 116 19.46 -28.64 -28.41
N VAL A 117 19.97 -28.54 -27.18
CA VAL A 117 20.76 -27.38 -26.73
C VAL A 117 22.15 -27.43 -27.36
N ILE A 118 22.53 -26.36 -28.05
CA ILE A 118 23.81 -26.20 -28.76
C ILE A 118 24.80 -25.40 -27.90
N SER A 119 24.35 -24.30 -27.31
CA SER A 119 25.11 -23.47 -26.39
C SER A 119 24.18 -22.77 -25.39
N GLN A 120 24.72 -22.17 -24.33
CA GLN A 120 23.94 -21.57 -23.24
C GLN A 120 24.48 -20.21 -22.83
N GLY A 121 23.60 -19.32 -22.39
CA GLY A 121 23.96 -17.98 -21.89
C GLY A 121 24.49 -17.04 -22.98
N ASN A 122 23.94 -17.14 -24.19
CA ASN A 122 24.24 -16.22 -25.29
C ASN A 122 23.63 -14.83 -25.05
N PRO A 123 24.22 -13.77 -25.62
CA PRO A 123 23.60 -12.44 -25.56
C PRO A 123 22.30 -12.42 -26.36
N LEU A 124 21.25 -11.84 -25.78
CA LEU A 124 20.00 -11.58 -26.47
C LEU A 124 20.17 -10.48 -27.54
N PRO A 125 19.33 -10.47 -28.59
CA PRO A 125 19.26 -9.34 -29.51
C PRO A 125 18.82 -8.06 -28.80
N ALA A 126 19.13 -6.90 -29.39
CA ALA A 126 18.57 -5.63 -28.93
C ALA A 126 17.11 -5.53 -29.37
N ALA A 127 16.22 -5.07 -28.47
CA ALA A 127 14.80 -4.92 -28.78
C ALA A 127 14.56 -3.87 -29.89
N THR A 128 13.79 -4.25 -30.91
CA THR A 128 13.43 -3.35 -32.01
C THR A 128 12.41 -2.33 -31.53
N THR A 129 12.70 -1.04 -31.63
CA THR A 129 11.77 0.00 -31.20
C THR A 129 10.69 0.22 -32.26
N VAL A 130 9.42 0.14 -31.87
CA VAL A 130 8.25 0.14 -32.75
C VAL A 130 7.24 1.22 -32.34
N THR A 131 6.38 1.63 -33.28
CA THR A 131 5.20 2.49 -33.05
C THR A 131 3.89 1.83 -33.45
N GLU A 132 3.95 0.67 -34.10
CA GLU A 132 2.82 -0.16 -34.55
C GLU A 132 3.24 -1.63 -34.50
N LEU A 133 2.27 -2.55 -34.39
CA LEU A 133 2.51 -3.99 -34.44
C LEU A 133 2.00 -4.56 -35.77
N ASN A 134 2.75 -5.48 -36.35
CA ASN A 134 2.47 -6.18 -37.61
C ASN A 134 3.28 -7.49 -37.71
N GLU A 135 3.17 -8.21 -38.82
CA GLU A 135 3.87 -9.48 -39.09
C GLU A 135 5.38 -9.46 -38.76
N ASN A 136 6.08 -8.36 -39.05
CA ASN A 136 7.52 -8.25 -38.77
C ASN A 136 7.84 -8.18 -37.26
N THR A 137 6.84 -7.86 -36.44
CA THR A 137 6.95 -7.77 -34.98
C THR A 137 6.56 -9.08 -34.27
N GLU A 138 5.78 -9.95 -34.91
CA GLU A 138 5.46 -11.28 -34.38
C GLU A 138 6.74 -12.06 -34.06
N SER A 139 6.73 -12.77 -32.92
CA SER A 139 7.80 -13.63 -32.42
C SER A 139 9.17 -12.94 -32.39
N ASN A 140 9.19 -11.61 -32.26
CA ASN A 140 10.40 -10.79 -32.25
C ASN A 140 10.48 -9.96 -30.97
N LEU A 141 11.70 -9.71 -30.48
CA LEU A 141 11.90 -8.85 -29.31
C LEU A 141 11.77 -7.38 -29.73
N ILE A 142 10.70 -6.75 -29.25
CA ILE A 142 10.27 -5.40 -29.60
C ILE A 142 10.16 -4.51 -28.35
N ARG A 143 10.07 -3.20 -28.57
CA ARG A 143 9.94 -2.20 -27.51
C ARG A 143 9.09 -1.01 -27.95
N PHE A 144 8.14 -0.60 -27.11
CA PHE A 144 7.27 0.55 -27.30
C PHE A 144 7.58 1.60 -26.21
N GLU A 145 7.96 2.81 -26.63
CA GLU A 145 8.48 3.87 -25.73
C GLU A 145 7.42 4.95 -25.44
N ASN A 146 7.48 5.55 -24.24
CA ASN A 146 6.57 6.61 -23.77
C ASN A 146 5.10 6.17 -23.65
N ALA A 147 4.88 4.89 -23.37
CA ALA A 147 3.58 4.28 -23.20
C ALA A 147 2.85 4.79 -21.95
N THR A 148 1.53 4.97 -22.05
CA THR A 148 0.59 5.06 -20.94
C THR A 148 -0.55 4.07 -21.15
N LEU A 149 -1.20 3.58 -20.09
CA LEU A 149 -2.45 2.82 -20.22
C LEU A 149 -3.53 3.71 -20.86
N VAL A 150 -4.30 3.18 -21.82
CA VAL A 150 -5.45 3.88 -22.42
C VAL A 150 -6.62 3.93 -21.45
N ASP A 151 -6.89 2.81 -20.79
CA ASP A 151 -7.87 2.68 -19.71
C ASP A 151 -7.29 1.78 -18.61
N PRO A 152 -6.94 2.32 -17.43
CA PRO A 152 -6.46 1.52 -16.30
C PRO A 152 -7.43 0.41 -15.86
N MET A 153 -8.73 0.51 -16.17
CA MET A 153 -9.71 -0.53 -15.86
C MET A 153 -9.57 -1.80 -16.71
N GLN A 154 -8.74 -1.79 -17.76
CA GLN A 154 -8.36 -2.99 -18.52
C GLN A 154 -7.30 -3.85 -17.80
N TRP A 155 -6.66 -3.34 -16.76
CA TRP A 155 -5.65 -4.05 -16.00
C TRP A 155 -6.30 -5.00 -14.98
N ASP A 156 -6.21 -6.31 -15.22
CA ASP A 156 -6.72 -7.32 -14.27
C ASP A 156 -5.65 -7.63 -13.22
N LEU A 157 -6.07 -7.90 -11.98
CA LEU A 157 -5.20 -8.36 -10.90
C LEU A 157 -5.09 -9.89 -10.87
N SER A 158 -5.58 -10.58 -11.91
CA SER A 158 -5.57 -12.04 -12.00
C SER A 158 -5.57 -12.58 -13.43
N GLY A 159 -4.88 -13.69 -13.65
CA GLY A 159 -4.88 -14.40 -14.94
C GLY A 159 -4.08 -13.68 -16.04
N SER A 160 -4.27 -14.13 -17.29
CA SER A 160 -3.76 -13.46 -18.49
C SER A 160 -4.81 -12.51 -19.05
N PHE A 161 -4.44 -11.27 -19.33
CA PHE A 161 -5.34 -10.21 -19.81
C PHE A 161 -4.68 -9.36 -20.91
N ASN A 162 -5.50 -8.59 -21.62
CA ASN A 162 -5.05 -7.65 -22.64
C ASN A 162 -5.39 -6.23 -22.18
N VAL A 163 -4.44 -5.31 -22.34
CA VAL A 163 -4.59 -3.89 -22.02
C VAL A 163 -4.04 -3.05 -23.16
N ASP A 164 -4.74 -1.99 -23.55
CA ASP A 164 -4.32 -1.11 -24.63
C ASP A 164 -3.39 -0.02 -24.08
N ILE A 165 -2.26 0.20 -24.74
CA ILE A 165 -1.25 1.20 -24.37
C ILE A 165 -1.00 2.18 -25.51
N THR A 166 -0.68 3.42 -25.19
CA THR A 166 -0.51 4.51 -26.18
C THR A 166 0.69 5.39 -25.90
N ASP A 167 1.34 5.89 -26.95
CA ASP A 167 2.39 6.94 -26.90
C ASP A 167 1.79 8.35 -27.04
N GLY A 168 0.45 8.46 -27.02
CA GLY A 168 -0.32 9.68 -27.28
C GLY A 168 -0.68 9.92 -28.76
N VAL A 169 -0.21 9.06 -29.68
CA VAL A 169 -0.50 9.12 -31.13
C VAL A 169 -0.98 7.77 -31.66
N ASN A 170 -0.26 6.71 -31.33
CA ASN A 170 -0.49 5.33 -31.71
C ASN A 170 -1.02 4.56 -30.49
N THR A 171 -1.77 3.48 -30.75
CA THR A 171 -2.23 2.55 -29.71
C THR A 171 -1.89 1.13 -30.14
N ILE A 172 -1.30 0.36 -29.23
CA ILE A 172 -0.99 -1.06 -29.43
C ILE A 172 -1.57 -1.88 -28.26
N GLN A 173 -1.81 -3.16 -28.49
CA GLN A 173 -2.28 -4.06 -27.44
C GLN A 173 -1.10 -4.72 -26.73
N MET A 174 -1.04 -4.59 -25.41
CA MET A 174 -0.15 -5.36 -24.55
C MET A 174 -0.92 -6.52 -23.94
N ARG A 175 -0.30 -7.70 -23.92
CA ARG A 175 -0.86 -8.90 -23.30
C ARG A 175 0.01 -9.30 -22.11
N ILE A 176 -0.58 -9.26 -20.93
CA ILE A 176 0.02 -9.79 -19.71
C ILE A 176 -0.38 -11.26 -19.62
N ASP A 177 0.59 -12.13 -19.38
CA ASP A 177 0.32 -13.54 -19.16
C ASP A 177 0.30 -13.90 -17.66
N SER A 178 -0.44 -14.94 -17.28
CA SER A 178 -0.52 -15.42 -15.90
C SER A 178 0.75 -16.09 -15.40
N ASP A 179 1.61 -16.59 -16.30
CA ASP A 179 2.80 -17.36 -15.95
C ASP A 179 4.07 -16.49 -15.79
N ILE A 180 3.91 -15.16 -15.67
CA ILE A 180 4.98 -14.17 -15.37
C ILE A 180 4.69 -13.36 -14.09
N ASP A 181 5.70 -12.65 -13.59
CA ASP A 181 5.68 -11.91 -12.31
C ASP A 181 4.91 -10.57 -12.32
N ILE A 182 4.15 -10.27 -13.38
CA ILE A 182 3.28 -9.08 -13.48
C ILE A 182 1.86 -9.37 -12.97
N SER A 183 1.34 -10.59 -13.15
CA SER A 183 -0.06 -10.90 -12.80
C SER A 183 -0.30 -10.72 -11.30
N GLY A 184 -1.25 -9.84 -10.94
CA GLY A 184 -1.53 -9.45 -9.55
C GLY A 184 -0.75 -8.24 -9.02
N MET A 185 0.07 -7.58 -9.84
CA MET A 185 0.59 -6.24 -9.54
C MET A 185 -0.45 -5.16 -9.88
N GLU A 186 -0.48 -4.08 -9.10
CA GLU A 186 -1.25 -2.87 -9.41
C GLU A 186 -0.85 -2.26 -10.77
N PRO A 187 -1.76 -1.57 -11.48
CA PRO A 187 -1.49 -1.01 -12.80
C PRO A 187 -0.35 0.03 -12.77
N PRO A 188 0.56 0.02 -13.77
CA PRO A 188 1.60 1.01 -13.87
C PRO A 188 1.03 2.40 -14.22
N THR A 189 1.56 3.44 -13.58
CA THR A 189 1.15 4.84 -13.73
C THR A 189 2.24 5.71 -14.36
N GLY A 190 1.82 6.87 -14.88
CA GLY A 190 2.72 7.76 -15.63
C GLY A 190 3.12 7.15 -16.97
N THR A 191 4.27 7.58 -17.50
CA THR A 191 4.83 7.09 -18.77
C THR A 191 5.90 6.03 -18.51
N PHE A 192 5.79 4.90 -19.20
CA PHE A 192 6.74 3.78 -19.13
C PHE A 192 7.19 3.32 -20.52
N THR A 193 8.21 2.47 -20.58
CA THR A 193 8.62 1.76 -21.79
C THR A 193 8.30 0.29 -21.60
N VAL A 194 7.66 -0.32 -22.59
CA VAL A 194 7.38 -1.77 -22.60
C VAL A 194 8.33 -2.45 -23.55
N THR A 195 9.10 -3.42 -23.07
CA THR A 195 9.85 -4.39 -23.88
C THR A 195 9.10 -5.73 -23.88
N GLY A 196 9.21 -6.53 -24.93
CA GLY A 196 8.51 -7.81 -24.96
C GLY A 196 8.64 -8.56 -26.28
N THR A 197 8.17 -9.79 -26.31
CA THR A 197 8.03 -10.57 -27.55
C THR A 197 6.71 -10.23 -28.23
N GLY A 198 6.72 -9.95 -29.53
CA GLY A 198 5.47 -9.82 -30.28
C GLY A 198 4.77 -11.17 -30.46
N GLY A 199 3.45 -11.14 -30.60
CA GLY A 199 2.62 -12.30 -30.96
C GLY A 199 1.36 -11.86 -31.69
N GLN A 200 0.50 -12.80 -32.05
CA GLN A 200 -0.73 -12.55 -32.79
C GLN A 200 -1.89 -13.37 -32.23
N PHE A 201 -3.11 -12.80 -32.29
CA PHE A 201 -4.35 -13.51 -32.00
C PHE A 201 -5.48 -13.01 -32.91
N ASP A 202 -5.52 -13.52 -34.14
CA ASP A 202 -6.54 -13.25 -35.15
C ASP A 202 -7.16 -14.56 -35.64
N ASN A 203 -8.49 -14.71 -35.52
CA ASN A 203 -9.18 -15.93 -35.94
C ASN A 203 -9.93 -15.79 -37.28
N GLU A 204 -9.74 -14.68 -38.02
CA GLU A 204 -10.33 -14.44 -39.32
C GLU A 204 -9.26 -14.25 -40.41
N SER A 205 -9.32 -15.05 -41.49
CA SER A 205 -8.46 -14.85 -42.67
C SER A 205 -8.77 -13.49 -43.33
N PRO A 206 -7.76 -12.66 -43.68
CA PRO A 206 -6.38 -13.02 -44.00
C PRO A 206 -5.36 -12.99 -42.84
N PHE A 207 -5.79 -13.10 -41.58
CA PHE A 207 -4.92 -13.21 -40.40
C PHE A 207 -3.84 -12.12 -40.36
N ASP A 208 -4.22 -10.88 -40.68
CA ASP A 208 -3.32 -9.72 -40.77
C ASP A 208 -3.56 -8.69 -39.67
N SER A 209 -4.29 -9.06 -38.61
CA SER A 209 -4.62 -8.21 -37.46
C SER A 209 -4.29 -8.88 -36.12
N GLY A 210 -4.82 -8.37 -35.00
CA GLY A 210 -4.71 -9.05 -33.69
C GLY A 210 -3.30 -9.11 -33.06
N TYR A 211 -2.33 -8.33 -33.55
CA TYR A 211 -0.96 -8.32 -33.01
C TYR A 211 -0.86 -7.72 -31.59
N GLN A 212 0.01 -8.30 -30.77
CA GLN A 212 0.18 -8.00 -29.35
C GLN A 212 1.67 -7.94 -28.96
N ILE A 213 2.01 -7.18 -27.91
CA ILE A 213 3.31 -7.26 -27.22
C ILE A 213 3.15 -8.00 -25.89
N PHE A 214 4.00 -8.99 -25.63
CA PHE A 214 4.04 -9.78 -24.40
C PHE A 214 5.31 -9.41 -23.60
N PRO A 215 5.19 -8.67 -22.49
CA PRO A 215 6.30 -8.49 -21.55
C PRO A 215 6.73 -9.85 -20.99
N ARG A 216 8.02 -10.00 -20.69
CA ARG A 216 8.61 -11.25 -20.19
C ARG A 216 8.73 -11.27 -18.66
N SER A 217 8.71 -10.10 -18.04
CA SER A 217 8.70 -9.90 -16.59
C SER A 217 8.33 -8.45 -16.24
N ALA A 218 8.11 -8.14 -14.95
CA ALA A 218 7.90 -6.76 -14.48
C ALA A 218 9.06 -5.81 -14.85
N GLN A 219 10.28 -6.31 -15.06
CA GLN A 219 11.43 -5.51 -15.49
C GLN A 219 11.35 -5.04 -16.95
N ASP A 220 10.47 -5.63 -17.75
CA ASP A 220 10.21 -5.19 -19.13
C ASP A 220 9.31 -3.94 -19.19
N ILE A 221 8.70 -3.52 -18.06
CA ILE A 221 7.98 -2.25 -17.91
C ILE A 221 8.86 -1.30 -17.08
N ASP A 222 9.49 -0.32 -17.74
CA ASP A 222 10.47 0.57 -17.12
C ASP A 222 10.15 2.07 -17.36
N PRO A 223 9.95 2.88 -16.30
CA PRO A 223 9.81 2.50 -14.90
C PRO A 223 8.45 1.86 -14.59
N TYR A 224 8.42 0.88 -13.68
CA TYR A 224 7.17 0.39 -13.08
C TYR A 224 6.83 1.25 -11.85
N ASN A 225 6.15 2.38 -12.07
CA ASN A 225 5.57 3.19 -10.98
C ASN A 225 4.14 2.73 -10.73
N ILE A 226 3.71 2.61 -9.47
CA ILE A 226 2.29 2.45 -9.10
C ILE A 226 1.69 3.80 -8.73
N ALA A 227 0.39 3.88 -8.49
CA ALA A 227 -0.22 5.08 -7.93
C ALA A 227 0.34 5.33 -6.51
N GLU A 228 0.80 6.54 -6.23
CA GLU A 228 0.99 6.98 -4.85
C GLU A 228 -0.37 7.35 -4.26
N GLU A 229 -0.61 7.00 -3.00
CA GLU A 229 -1.81 7.46 -2.29
C GLU A 229 -1.65 8.94 -1.94
N GLU A 230 -2.53 9.80 -2.45
CA GLU A 230 -2.52 11.23 -2.13
C GLU A 230 -3.28 11.50 -0.82
N PHE A 231 -2.64 12.22 0.09
CA PHE A 231 -3.22 12.72 1.33
C PHE A 231 -3.48 14.22 1.22
N ASP A 232 -4.71 14.65 1.47
CA ASP A 232 -5.06 16.08 1.45
C ASP A 232 -4.45 16.80 2.66
N ILE A 233 -3.49 17.70 2.43
CA ILE A 233 -2.89 18.53 3.49
C ILE A 233 -3.89 19.61 3.93
N ILE A 234 -4.44 19.47 5.13
CA ILE A 234 -5.48 20.38 5.68
C ILE A 234 -5.17 20.81 7.12
N SER A 235 -5.88 21.83 7.62
CA SER A 235 -5.79 22.19 9.04
C SER A 235 -6.65 21.25 9.91
N ILE A 236 -6.33 21.14 11.21
CA ILE A 236 -7.14 20.36 12.16
C ILE A 236 -8.57 20.94 12.25
N ALA A 237 -8.71 22.27 12.16
CA ALA A 237 -10.02 22.94 12.09
C ALA A 237 -10.82 22.58 10.82
N ASP A 238 -10.16 22.35 9.68
CA ASP A 238 -10.80 21.90 8.43
C ASP A 238 -11.10 20.40 8.43
N ALA A 239 -10.39 19.60 9.25
CA ALA A 239 -10.63 18.17 9.43
C ALA A 239 -11.88 17.91 10.27
N ARG A 240 -12.13 18.76 11.28
CA ARG A 240 -13.24 18.66 12.23
C ARG A 240 -14.54 19.37 11.83
N GLN A 241 -14.70 19.72 10.55
CA GLN A 241 -15.96 20.32 10.10
C GLN A 241 -17.08 19.27 10.08
N ILE A 242 -18.11 19.47 10.89
CA ILE A 242 -19.32 18.63 10.96
C ILE A 242 -20.51 19.22 10.19
N ASP A 243 -21.46 18.38 9.83
CA ASP A 243 -22.76 18.77 9.28
C ASP A 243 -23.79 19.11 10.38
N SER A 244 -25.08 19.22 10.03
CA SER A 244 -26.16 19.51 11.01
C SER A 244 -26.57 18.33 11.89
N GLU A 245 -26.01 17.16 11.63
CA GLU A 245 -26.28 15.89 12.28
C GLU A 245 -25.09 15.42 13.14
N GLY A 246 -24.03 16.24 13.23
CA GLY A 246 -22.82 15.95 13.99
C GLY A 246 -21.92 14.90 13.32
N VAL A 247 -22.00 14.79 11.99
CA VAL A 247 -21.17 13.88 11.19
C VAL A 247 -20.06 14.67 10.50
N LEU A 248 -18.83 14.15 10.51
CA LEU A 248 -17.68 14.74 9.84
C LEU A 248 -17.94 14.86 8.33
N THR A 249 -17.83 16.08 7.81
CA THR A 249 -17.98 16.39 6.37
C THR A 249 -16.90 15.76 5.49
N LYS A 250 -15.86 15.19 6.11
CA LYS A 250 -14.72 14.50 5.48
C LYS A 250 -14.48 13.11 6.07
N ASP A 251 -15.50 12.48 6.66
CA ASP A 251 -15.42 11.08 7.11
C ASP A 251 -14.91 10.17 5.98
N GLY A 252 -13.96 9.30 6.28
CA GLY A 252 -13.28 8.41 5.31
C GLY A 252 -12.33 9.11 4.33
N ASN A 253 -11.94 10.37 4.53
CA ASN A 253 -10.97 11.05 3.67
C ASN A 253 -9.54 10.83 4.20
N LYS A 254 -8.60 10.53 3.29
CA LYS A 254 -7.16 10.47 3.59
C LYS A 254 -6.56 11.87 3.62
N VAL A 255 -5.97 12.24 4.74
CA VAL A 255 -5.46 13.61 5.01
C VAL A 255 -4.08 13.59 5.65
N GLU A 256 -3.37 14.71 5.53
CA GLU A 256 -2.15 14.98 6.29
C GLU A 256 -2.42 16.11 7.30
N LEU A 257 -2.23 15.81 8.60
CA LEU A 257 -2.38 16.74 9.71
C LEU A 257 -1.03 16.96 10.42
N ASN A 258 -0.86 18.15 10.99
CA ASN A 258 0.34 18.54 11.72
C ASN A 258 -0.04 19.16 13.08
N GLY A 259 0.67 18.81 14.14
CA GLY A 259 0.44 19.40 15.46
C GLY A 259 1.32 18.81 16.57
N VAL A 260 1.16 19.35 17.78
CA VAL A 260 1.90 18.95 18.97
C VAL A 260 1.09 17.96 19.80
N VAL A 261 1.73 16.87 20.20
CA VAL A 261 1.15 15.86 21.10
C VAL A 261 0.90 16.45 22.49
N HIS A 262 -0.35 16.36 22.94
CA HIS A 262 -0.77 16.74 24.29
C HIS A 262 -1.28 15.52 25.08
N GLY A 263 -0.76 15.35 26.29
CA GLY A 263 -1.05 14.23 27.17
C GLY A 263 -0.27 12.94 26.87
N ILE A 264 -0.73 11.86 27.48
CA ILE A 264 -0.16 10.52 27.37
C ILE A 264 -0.89 9.67 26.34
N ASN A 265 -0.32 8.52 25.97
CA ASN A 265 -1.07 7.48 25.29
C ASN A 265 -2.07 6.82 26.26
N LEU A 266 -3.36 7.10 26.10
CA LEU A 266 -4.47 6.48 26.82
C LEU A 266 -4.77 5.05 26.34
N ARG A 267 -3.96 4.50 25.43
CA ARG A 267 -4.15 3.17 24.87
C ARG A 267 -2.83 2.44 24.61
N PRO A 268 -2.18 1.84 25.63
CA PRO A 268 -0.87 1.20 25.49
C PRO A 268 -0.79 0.08 24.44
N GLY A 269 -1.92 -0.57 24.12
CA GLY A 269 -2.03 -1.59 23.07
C GLY A 269 -2.22 -1.04 21.66
N GLY A 270 -1.93 0.24 21.41
CA GLY A 270 -2.03 0.92 20.12
C GLY A 270 -1.76 2.41 20.36
N LEU A 271 -2.64 3.29 19.87
CA LEU A 271 -2.57 4.74 20.11
C LEU A 271 -3.93 5.32 20.52
N GLN A 272 -3.92 6.22 21.50
CA GLN A 272 -5.02 7.14 21.81
C GLN A 272 -4.45 8.39 22.51
N PHE A 273 -4.28 9.50 21.80
CA PHE A 273 -3.76 10.76 22.34
C PHE A 273 -4.27 11.97 21.53
N ALA A 274 -4.13 13.19 22.05
CA ALA A 274 -4.54 14.40 21.31
C ALA A 274 -3.38 15.00 20.50
N LEU A 275 -3.65 15.31 19.23
CA LEU A 275 -2.82 16.15 18.38
C LEU A 275 -3.44 17.56 18.35
N ILE A 276 -2.71 18.59 18.78
CA ILE A 276 -3.24 19.95 18.90
C ILE A 276 -2.37 20.95 18.12
N ASP A 277 -2.99 21.79 17.31
CA ASP A 277 -2.30 22.85 16.58
C ASP A 277 -2.02 24.10 17.44
N ALA A 278 -1.25 25.05 16.90
CA ALA A 278 -0.90 26.29 17.59
C ALA A 278 -2.10 27.24 17.87
N THR A 279 -3.31 26.92 17.41
CA THR A 279 -4.54 27.66 17.73
C THR A 279 -5.33 27.05 18.90
N ASN A 280 -4.80 25.96 19.49
CA ASN A 280 -5.51 25.10 20.44
C ASN A 280 -6.73 24.41 19.80
N THR A 281 -6.67 24.10 18.50
CA THR A 281 -7.62 23.19 17.85
C THR A 281 -7.00 21.80 17.84
N GLY A 282 -7.61 20.85 18.54
CA GLY A 282 -7.14 19.47 18.61
C GLY A 282 -8.00 18.49 17.81
N ILE A 283 -7.44 17.30 17.56
CA ILE A 283 -8.14 16.08 17.11
C ILE A 283 -7.55 14.88 17.85
N MET A 284 -8.36 13.83 18.09
CA MET A 284 -7.85 12.60 18.68
C MET A 284 -7.15 11.72 17.62
N VAL A 285 -6.02 11.15 17.99
CA VAL A 285 -5.31 10.16 17.19
C VAL A 285 -5.64 8.78 17.75
N PHE A 286 -6.16 7.87 16.94
CA PHE A 286 -6.61 6.55 17.39
C PHE A 286 -6.00 5.39 16.58
N SER A 287 -5.57 4.32 17.25
CA SER A 287 -5.26 3.04 16.61
C SER A 287 -5.54 1.86 17.53
N LEU A 288 -6.22 0.84 16.98
CA LEU A 288 -6.66 -0.35 17.71
C LEU A 288 -5.53 -1.35 18.02
N SER A 289 -4.40 -1.31 17.31
CA SER A 289 -3.31 -2.27 17.55
C SER A 289 -1.92 -1.84 17.11
N ASP A 290 -1.79 -0.81 16.27
CA ASP A 290 -0.50 -0.37 15.77
C ASP A 290 -0.01 0.88 16.50
N GLN A 291 1.30 1.08 16.48
CA GLN A 291 2.02 2.24 17.02
C GLN A 291 2.81 2.97 15.93
N PHE A 292 2.87 2.44 14.69
CA PHE A 292 3.54 3.04 13.53
C PHE A 292 5.03 3.37 13.77
N GLY A 293 5.68 2.60 14.66
CA GLY A 293 7.06 2.85 15.10
C GLY A 293 7.23 4.08 16.00
N TYR A 294 6.15 4.79 16.33
CA TYR A 294 6.15 5.99 17.16
C TYR A 294 5.91 5.66 18.64
N THR A 295 6.49 6.45 19.54
CA THR A 295 6.26 6.38 20.99
C THR A 295 5.76 7.74 21.46
N VAL A 296 4.48 7.80 21.81
CA VAL A 296 3.79 9.04 22.22
C VAL A 296 4.55 9.74 23.34
N THR A 297 5.04 10.94 23.04
CA THR A 297 5.76 11.80 23.98
C THR A 297 5.13 13.19 23.92
N GLU A 298 4.68 13.72 25.06
CA GLU A 298 4.08 15.06 25.12
C GLU A 298 5.10 16.13 24.70
N GLY A 299 4.68 17.08 23.86
CA GLY A 299 5.55 18.09 23.28
C GLY A 299 6.29 17.67 21.99
N ASP A 300 6.10 16.44 21.49
CA ASP A 300 6.53 16.10 20.13
C ASP A 300 5.60 16.77 19.11
N ASP A 301 6.18 17.47 18.13
CA ASP A 301 5.51 17.97 16.93
C ASP A 301 5.60 16.91 15.85
N ILE A 302 4.46 16.46 15.35
CA ILE A 302 4.35 15.32 14.45
C ILE A 302 3.45 15.63 13.25
N THR A 303 3.78 15.01 12.13
CA THR A 303 2.92 14.91 10.95
C THR A 303 2.27 13.53 10.94
N ILE A 304 0.95 13.48 10.74
CA ILE A 304 0.18 12.24 10.61
C ILE A 304 -0.47 12.22 9.23
N GLN A 305 -0.20 11.16 8.47
CA GLN A 305 -0.96 10.78 7.29
C GLN A 305 -1.91 9.65 7.70
N GLY A 306 -3.20 9.78 7.41
CA GLY A 306 -4.20 8.81 7.84
C GLY A 306 -5.63 9.14 7.38
N GLU A 307 -6.58 8.29 7.75
CA GLU A 307 -8.00 8.44 7.42
C GLU A 307 -8.74 9.17 8.56
N LEU A 308 -9.59 10.14 8.23
CA LEU A 308 -10.50 10.76 9.20
C LEU A 308 -11.68 9.84 9.50
N SER A 309 -11.99 9.65 10.78
CA SER A 309 -13.19 8.92 11.22
C SER A 309 -13.80 9.57 12.47
N GLN A 310 -15.00 9.13 12.87
CA GLN A 310 -15.61 9.54 14.14
C GLN A 310 -16.03 8.35 15.01
N PHE A 311 -15.93 8.51 16.34
CA PHE A 311 -16.34 7.48 17.29
C PHE A 311 -17.23 8.05 18.40
N ASN A 312 -18.54 7.77 18.33
CA ASN A 312 -19.54 8.35 19.23
C ASN A 312 -19.47 9.89 19.27
N GLY A 313 -19.54 10.49 18.09
CA GLY A 313 -19.40 11.93 17.84
C GLY A 313 -17.94 12.41 17.74
N LEU A 314 -17.07 11.92 18.61
CA LEU A 314 -15.66 12.35 18.70
C LEU A 314 -14.90 12.22 17.38
N ALA A 315 -14.42 13.34 16.85
CA ALA A 315 -13.59 13.38 15.65
C ALA A 315 -12.18 12.83 15.93
N GLN A 316 -11.73 11.94 15.06
CA GLN A 316 -10.42 11.30 15.17
C GLN A 316 -9.74 11.10 13.81
N ILE A 317 -8.43 10.87 13.85
CA ILE A 317 -7.63 10.38 12.73
C ILE A 317 -7.05 9.01 13.06
N GLU A 318 -7.23 8.07 12.14
CA GLU A 318 -6.64 6.73 12.17
C GLU A 318 -5.35 6.76 11.33
N PRO A 319 -4.15 6.70 11.94
CA PRO A 319 -2.90 6.86 11.20
C PRO A 319 -2.63 5.71 10.23
N GLU A 320 -1.94 6.05 9.14
CA GLU A 320 -1.24 5.11 8.25
C GLU A 320 0.28 5.33 8.33
N ALA A 321 0.71 6.59 8.53
CA ALA A 321 2.09 6.96 8.84
C ALA A 321 2.18 8.10 9.86
N ILE A 322 3.20 8.07 10.72
CA ILE A 322 3.53 9.13 11.68
C ILE A 322 4.99 9.54 11.50
N THR A 323 5.24 10.83 11.30
CA THR A 323 6.58 11.41 11.19
C THR A 323 6.84 12.36 12.36
N LEU A 324 7.93 12.15 13.09
CA LEU A 324 8.41 13.07 14.13
C LEU A 324 9.19 14.23 13.49
N ASN A 325 8.68 15.45 13.63
CA ASN A 325 9.32 16.66 13.10
C ASN A 325 10.31 17.25 14.11
N SER A 326 9.88 17.37 15.37
CA SER A 326 10.71 17.88 16.47
C SER A 326 10.15 17.47 17.84
N SER A 327 10.97 17.54 18.88
CA SER A 327 10.62 17.14 20.24
C SER A 327 10.78 18.27 21.25
N ALA A 328 10.03 18.18 22.36
CA ALA A 328 10.04 19.13 23.47
C ALA A 328 9.67 20.57 23.05
N ASN A 329 8.63 20.69 22.22
CA ASN A 329 7.95 21.93 21.90
C ASN A 329 7.10 22.42 23.08
N ASP A 330 6.84 23.72 23.13
CA ASP A 330 5.91 24.32 24.10
C ASP A 330 4.47 23.85 23.81
N LEU A 331 3.73 23.50 24.86
CA LEU A 331 2.30 23.20 24.79
C LEU A 331 1.48 24.50 24.70
N VAL A 332 0.26 24.43 24.19
CA VAL A 332 -0.65 25.58 24.17
C VAL A 332 -1.17 25.90 25.58
N ASP A 333 -1.42 27.18 25.85
CA ASP A 333 -2.12 27.59 27.07
C ASP A 333 -3.58 27.06 27.05
N PRO A 334 -4.09 26.48 28.14
CA PRO A 334 -5.43 25.92 28.19
C PRO A 334 -6.50 27.03 28.09
N LEU A 335 -7.51 26.81 27.24
CA LEU A 335 -8.63 27.73 27.08
C LEU A 335 -9.56 27.67 28.31
N GLN A 336 -9.73 28.78 29.02
CA GLN A 336 -10.66 28.83 30.15
C GLN A 336 -12.12 28.79 29.65
N VAL A 337 -12.88 27.77 30.04
CA VAL A 337 -14.27 27.54 29.63
C VAL A 337 -15.20 27.30 30.82
N ASN A 338 -16.50 27.54 30.61
CA ASN A 338 -17.56 27.21 31.56
C ASN A 338 -18.57 26.19 31.01
N ILE A 339 -18.45 25.84 29.73
CA ILE A 339 -19.24 24.83 29.03
C ILE A 339 -18.28 23.96 28.22
N LEU A 340 -18.73 22.77 27.85
CA LEU A 340 -18.06 21.91 26.87
C LEU A 340 -19.03 21.68 25.71
N ASP A 341 -18.54 21.92 24.50
CA ASP A 341 -19.23 21.76 23.23
C ASP A 341 -18.21 21.43 22.12
N GLU A 342 -18.67 21.34 20.87
CA GLU A 342 -17.83 21.08 19.69
C GLU A 342 -16.57 21.98 19.62
N SER A 343 -16.68 23.25 20.04
CA SER A 343 -15.53 24.17 20.00
C SER A 343 -14.42 23.83 21.02
N THR A 344 -14.71 22.91 21.95
CA THR A 344 -13.79 22.46 22.99
C THR A 344 -13.28 21.03 22.80
N GLU A 345 -13.88 20.25 21.90
CA GLU A 345 -13.47 18.86 21.68
C GLU A 345 -11.99 18.77 21.26
N SER A 346 -11.27 17.77 21.79
CA SER A 346 -9.84 17.47 21.59
C SER A 346 -8.86 18.61 21.93
N SER A 347 -9.36 19.80 22.27
CA SER A 347 -8.59 20.98 22.66
C SER A 347 -8.22 20.95 24.14
N LEU A 348 -7.14 21.64 24.51
CA LEU A 348 -6.74 21.78 25.90
C LEU A 348 -7.57 22.89 26.58
N VAL A 349 -8.38 22.53 27.56
CA VAL A 349 -9.29 23.43 28.26
C VAL A 349 -9.01 23.49 29.76
N MET A 350 -9.46 24.58 30.40
CA MET A 350 -9.46 24.75 31.86
C MET A 350 -10.87 25.11 32.34
N VAL A 351 -11.40 24.31 33.27
CA VAL A 351 -12.68 24.56 33.95
C VAL A 351 -12.42 24.99 35.40
N GLN A 352 -13.11 26.03 35.87
CA GLN A 352 -13.14 26.36 37.30
C GLN A 352 -14.28 25.60 37.99
N ALA A 353 -13.96 24.51 38.69
CA ALA A 353 -14.93 23.69 39.40
C ALA A 353 -15.12 24.18 40.85
N GLN A 354 -16.37 24.49 41.21
CA GLN A 354 -16.77 24.79 42.58
C GLN A 354 -16.77 23.52 43.44
N SER A 355 -17.28 22.42 42.90
CA SER A 355 -17.33 21.11 43.57
C SER A 355 -17.39 19.97 42.55
N LEU A 356 -17.01 18.78 42.99
CA LEU A 356 -17.21 17.52 42.25
C LEU A 356 -18.04 16.55 43.09
N GLU A 357 -18.77 15.65 42.44
CA GLU A 357 -19.60 14.66 43.12
C GLU A 357 -18.74 13.52 43.70
N ASN A 358 -18.31 13.69 44.95
CA ASN A 358 -17.41 12.77 45.65
C ASN A 358 -17.90 11.31 45.71
N SER A 359 -19.21 11.04 45.57
CA SER A 359 -19.71 9.65 45.53
C SER A 359 -19.45 8.92 44.22
N GLN A 360 -19.11 9.65 43.14
CA GLN A 360 -18.75 9.10 41.83
C GLN A 360 -17.24 8.89 41.65
N TRP A 361 -16.41 9.48 42.52
CA TRP A 361 -14.95 9.30 42.47
C TRP A 361 -14.55 7.92 43.01
N LEU A 362 -14.16 6.99 42.12
CA LEU A 362 -13.86 5.61 42.51
C LEU A 362 -12.46 5.47 43.14
N GLY A 363 -11.42 5.99 42.48
CA GLY A 363 -10.03 5.88 42.95
C GLY A 363 -9.52 4.42 43.04
N ASP A 364 -10.07 3.50 42.25
CA ASP A 364 -9.83 2.05 42.32
C ASP A 364 -8.98 1.48 41.16
N GLY A 365 -8.51 2.35 40.26
CA GLY A 365 -7.72 1.99 39.07
C GLY A 365 -8.55 1.72 37.81
N SER A 366 -9.88 1.83 37.86
CA SER A 366 -10.74 1.76 36.68
C SER A 366 -10.96 3.15 36.04
N SER A 367 -11.39 3.21 34.77
CA SER A 367 -11.90 4.45 34.18
C SER A 367 -13.31 4.75 34.70
N PHE A 368 -13.57 6.00 35.10
CA PHE A 368 -14.86 6.43 35.64
C PHE A 368 -15.21 7.87 35.23
N ASN A 369 -16.48 8.23 35.43
CA ASN A 369 -16.99 9.57 35.15
C ASN A 369 -17.39 10.25 36.48
N VAL A 370 -17.16 11.56 36.57
CA VAL A 370 -17.53 12.39 37.73
C VAL A 370 -18.21 13.65 37.24
N GLU A 371 -19.37 13.98 37.78
CA GLU A 371 -20.04 15.25 37.58
C GLU A 371 -19.31 16.35 38.36
N ILE A 372 -18.95 17.42 37.66
CA ILE A 372 -18.36 18.63 38.24
C ILE A 372 -19.33 19.80 38.10
N VAL A 373 -19.45 20.60 39.16
CA VAL A 373 -20.24 21.83 39.17
C VAL A 373 -19.29 23.00 38.96
N THR A 374 -19.49 23.77 37.90
CA THR A 374 -18.66 24.94 37.57
C THR A 374 -18.89 26.09 38.55
N ALA A 375 -18.03 27.10 38.51
CA ALA A 375 -18.20 28.34 39.28
C ALA A 375 -19.53 29.06 39.00
N ASN A 376 -20.17 28.82 37.83
CA ASN A 376 -21.47 29.39 37.46
C ASN A 376 -22.66 28.54 37.94
N GLY A 377 -22.43 27.31 38.41
CA GLY A 377 -23.48 26.37 38.83
C GLY A 377 -23.95 25.40 37.74
N ASP A 378 -23.32 25.42 36.57
CA ASP A 378 -23.57 24.44 35.49
C ASP A 378 -22.88 23.10 35.81
N THR A 379 -23.46 21.99 35.37
CA THR A 379 -22.85 20.64 35.52
C THR A 379 -22.13 20.25 34.23
N LEU A 380 -20.88 19.80 34.35
CA LEU A 380 -20.10 19.20 33.27
C LEU A 380 -19.68 17.77 33.65
N LEU A 381 -19.35 16.95 32.66
CA LEU A 381 -18.83 15.60 32.86
C LEU A 381 -17.30 15.62 32.82
N MET A 382 -16.66 15.05 33.83
CA MET A 382 -15.22 14.78 33.84
C MET A 382 -14.99 13.28 33.69
N ARG A 383 -14.08 12.89 32.81
CA ARG A 383 -13.69 11.51 32.55
C ARG A 383 -12.29 11.26 33.11
N ILE A 384 -12.18 10.31 34.02
CA ILE A 384 -10.90 9.79 34.51
C ILE A 384 -10.65 8.47 33.80
N ASP A 385 -9.46 8.32 33.22
CA ASP A 385 -9.09 7.10 32.52
C ASP A 385 -8.11 6.22 33.30
N SER A 386 -8.26 4.89 33.18
CA SER A 386 -7.46 3.87 33.88
C SER A 386 -5.97 3.99 33.61
N ASP A 387 -5.59 4.45 32.43
CA ASP A 387 -4.18 4.56 32.02
C ASP A 387 -3.51 5.83 32.58
N THR A 388 -4.28 6.68 33.27
CA THR A 388 -3.75 7.79 34.07
C THR A 388 -3.58 7.40 35.56
N GLU A 389 -2.63 8.06 36.22
CA GLU A 389 -2.42 8.01 37.68
C GLU A 389 -3.67 8.45 38.50
N LEU A 390 -4.55 9.22 37.87
CA LEU A 390 -5.77 9.79 38.46
C LEU A 390 -6.81 8.71 38.82
N SER A 391 -6.82 7.60 38.07
CA SER A 391 -7.71 6.45 38.32
C SER A 391 -7.58 5.85 39.72
N SER A 392 -6.42 6.04 40.36
CA SER A 392 -6.04 5.41 41.63
C SER A 392 -5.82 6.41 42.79
N MET A 393 -6.01 7.71 42.56
CA MET A 393 -5.84 8.73 43.60
C MET A 393 -7.13 9.01 44.39
N SER A 394 -6.99 9.62 45.57
CA SER A 394 -8.12 10.20 46.29
C SER A 394 -8.66 11.45 45.58
N SER A 395 -9.97 11.70 45.68
CA SER A 395 -10.62 12.92 45.17
C SER A 395 -9.82 14.19 45.48
N PRO A 396 -9.64 15.11 44.50
CA PRO A 396 -8.95 16.38 44.70
C PRO A 396 -9.77 17.39 45.53
N GLY A 397 -11.02 17.08 45.87
CA GLY A 397 -11.88 17.89 46.72
C GLY A 397 -12.67 18.98 45.98
N SER A 398 -12.94 20.09 46.66
CA SER A 398 -13.78 21.20 46.15
C SER A 398 -12.94 22.44 45.90
N GLY A 399 -13.37 23.30 44.97
CA GLY A 399 -12.65 24.52 44.61
C GLY A 399 -11.32 24.23 43.91
N VAL A 400 -11.39 23.68 42.71
CA VAL A 400 -10.22 23.33 41.88
C VAL A 400 -10.37 23.89 40.47
N PHE A 401 -9.28 24.38 39.88
CA PHE A 401 -9.18 24.43 38.43
C PHE A 401 -8.81 23.04 37.93
N ILE A 402 -9.49 22.62 36.87
CA ILE A 402 -9.30 21.33 36.21
C ILE A 402 -8.84 21.64 34.79
N ILE A 403 -7.61 21.29 34.46
CA ILE A 403 -7.11 21.28 33.08
C ILE A 403 -7.42 19.91 32.47
N GLY A 404 -7.65 19.84 31.18
CA GLY A 404 -7.83 18.57 30.48
C GLY A 404 -8.07 18.74 29.00
N LEU A 405 -8.08 17.61 28.29
CA LEU A 405 -8.47 17.53 26.89
C LEU A 405 -10.01 17.48 26.83
N GLY A 406 -10.63 18.26 25.95
CA GLY A 406 -12.04 18.04 25.63
C GLY A 406 -12.23 16.72 24.86
N GLY A 407 -13.41 16.14 24.96
CA GLY A 407 -13.80 14.99 24.15
C GLY A 407 -15.31 14.78 24.20
N GLN A 408 -15.80 13.83 23.40
CA GLN A 408 -17.22 13.51 23.30
C GLN A 408 -17.46 12.01 23.52
N PHE A 409 -18.67 11.65 23.91
CA PHE A 409 -19.17 10.29 23.90
C PHE A 409 -20.70 10.28 23.73
N ASP A 410 -21.15 10.54 22.51
CA ASP A 410 -22.56 10.49 22.11
C ASP A 410 -22.77 9.37 21.06
N PRO A 411 -23.39 8.24 21.40
CA PRO A 411 -23.63 7.16 20.44
C PRO A 411 -24.88 7.37 19.57
N SER A 412 -25.51 8.56 19.59
CA SER A 412 -26.78 8.83 18.89
C SER A 412 -26.74 10.13 18.07
N GLU A 413 -27.28 10.09 16.85
CA GLU A 413 -27.56 11.32 16.08
C GLU A 413 -28.49 12.25 16.88
N PRO A 414 -28.23 13.57 16.91
CA PRO A 414 -27.31 14.32 16.05
C PRO A 414 -25.93 14.61 16.68
N TYR A 415 -25.35 13.66 17.43
CA TYR A 415 -23.97 13.68 17.94
C TYR A 415 -23.54 15.03 18.53
N ASN A 416 -24.37 15.61 19.38
CA ASN A 416 -24.15 16.97 19.93
C ASN A 416 -24.38 17.06 21.44
N GLU A 417 -24.46 15.92 22.12
CA GLU A 417 -24.40 15.83 23.58
C GLU A 417 -23.09 15.10 24.00
N GLY A 418 -23.02 14.61 25.24
CA GLY A 418 -21.92 13.72 25.67
C GLY A 418 -20.54 14.34 25.86
N TYR A 419 -20.39 15.67 25.78
CA TYR A 419 -19.10 16.34 25.97
C TYR A 419 -18.54 16.18 27.39
N GLN A 420 -17.22 16.01 27.48
CA GLN A 420 -16.48 15.64 28.68
C GLN A 420 -15.08 16.25 28.69
N ILE A 421 -14.54 16.51 29.89
CA ILE A 421 -13.14 16.91 30.09
C ILE A 421 -12.32 15.73 30.62
N LEU A 422 -11.15 15.49 30.02
CA LEU A 422 -10.21 14.42 30.34
C LEU A 422 -8.90 15.01 30.91
N PRO A 423 -8.77 15.14 32.24
CA PRO A 423 -7.50 15.50 32.87
C PRO A 423 -6.45 14.42 32.63
N ARG A 424 -5.19 14.82 32.45
CA ARG A 424 -4.08 13.94 32.05
C ARG A 424 -3.22 13.53 33.26
N TYR A 425 -3.00 14.48 34.18
CA TYR A 425 -2.03 14.36 35.27
C TYR A 425 -2.59 14.92 36.60
N ILE A 426 -1.99 14.53 37.73
CA ILE A 426 -2.33 15.10 39.04
C ILE A 426 -2.14 16.63 39.09
N THR A 427 -1.20 17.15 38.29
CA THR A 427 -0.93 18.60 38.17
C THR A 427 -2.00 19.36 37.39
N ASP A 428 -2.89 18.69 36.66
CA ASP A 428 -4.04 19.33 36.01
C ASP A 428 -5.11 19.76 37.04
N PHE A 429 -5.04 19.26 38.29
CA PHE A 429 -5.88 19.70 39.41
C PHE A 429 -5.15 20.75 40.26
N MET A 430 -5.48 22.03 40.03
CA MET A 430 -4.91 23.14 40.80
C MET A 430 -5.91 23.65 41.84
N PRO A 431 -5.65 23.55 43.15
CA PRO A 431 -6.56 24.06 44.16
C PRO A 431 -6.71 25.58 44.08
N TYR A 432 -7.95 26.06 44.15
CA TYR A 432 -8.24 27.47 44.34
C TYR A 432 -7.88 27.85 45.79
N LEU A 433 -6.70 28.45 45.97
CA LEU A 433 -6.33 29.11 47.21
C LEU A 433 -7.22 30.34 47.39
N SER A 434 -8.35 30.15 48.07
CA SER A 434 -9.28 31.21 48.49
C SER A 434 -8.72 32.07 49.64
N THR A 435 -7.45 32.46 49.58
CA THR A 435 -6.88 33.44 50.49
C THR A 435 -7.11 34.85 49.95
N GLU A 436 -8.32 35.37 50.15
CA GLU A 436 -8.47 36.82 50.40
C GLU A 436 -8.06 37.19 51.84
N ASP A 437 -7.68 36.20 52.67
CA ASP A 437 -6.80 36.40 53.81
C ASP A 437 -5.37 36.76 53.33
N VAL A 438 -5.23 37.97 52.80
CA VAL A 438 -3.95 38.68 52.87
C VAL A 438 -3.64 38.82 54.36
N TYR A 439 -2.56 38.18 54.81
CA TYR A 439 -2.11 38.29 56.19
C TYR A 439 -1.86 39.76 56.55
N GLU A 440 -2.77 40.39 57.32
CA GLU A 440 -2.69 41.81 57.68
C GLU A 440 -1.60 42.11 58.73
N GLY A 441 -1.01 41.08 59.35
CA GLY A 441 0.13 41.22 60.27
C GLY A 441 1.46 41.43 59.55
N SER A 442 2.49 41.87 60.28
CA SER A 442 3.84 41.97 59.71
C SER A 442 4.56 40.62 59.64
N ILE A 443 5.23 40.37 58.51
CA ILE A 443 6.16 39.25 58.33
C ILE A 443 7.55 39.85 58.06
N ASN A 444 8.50 39.61 58.96
CA ASN A 444 9.89 40.02 58.79
C ASN A 444 10.77 38.80 58.51
N ILE A 445 11.45 38.79 57.36
CA ILE A 445 12.30 37.68 56.91
C ILE A 445 13.75 38.15 56.89
N TYR A 446 14.62 37.53 57.70
CA TYR A 446 16.02 37.93 57.78
C TYR A 446 16.97 36.80 58.23
N PRO A 447 18.27 36.88 57.89
CA PRO A 447 18.87 37.80 56.93
C PRO A 447 18.52 37.43 55.49
N ASN A 448 18.39 38.43 54.60
CA ASN A 448 18.34 38.25 53.15
C ASN A 448 19.52 39.00 52.52
N PRO A 449 20.46 38.33 51.81
CA PRO A 449 20.50 36.89 51.52
C PRO A 449 20.82 36.03 52.75
N VAL A 450 20.22 34.84 52.82
CA VAL A 450 20.46 33.83 53.86
C VAL A 450 21.55 32.84 53.42
N SER A 451 22.35 32.35 54.37
CA SER A 451 23.41 31.37 54.10
C SER A 451 23.33 30.07 54.93
N ASN A 452 22.54 30.03 56.00
CA ASN A 452 22.44 28.85 56.87
C ASN A 452 21.16 28.79 57.73
N LEU A 453 20.78 29.91 58.36
CA LEU A 453 19.58 30.01 59.19
C LEU A 453 18.72 31.18 58.73
N LEU A 454 17.49 30.88 58.34
CA LEU A 454 16.45 31.86 58.03
C LEU A 454 15.61 32.09 59.28
N THR A 455 15.44 33.35 59.68
CA THR A 455 14.45 33.74 60.68
C THR A 455 13.24 34.31 59.95
N ILE A 456 12.06 33.78 60.31
CA ILE A 456 10.76 34.31 59.92
C ILE A 456 10.11 34.76 61.24
N ASP A 457 9.88 36.06 61.36
CA ASP A 457 9.30 36.71 62.53
C ASP A 457 7.91 37.22 62.16
N THR A 458 6.88 36.69 62.84
CA THR A 458 5.46 36.90 62.56
C THR A 458 4.72 37.26 63.84
N GLU A 459 3.68 38.08 63.72
CA GLU A 459 2.84 38.46 64.88
C GLU A 459 1.98 37.28 65.37
N ASP A 460 1.62 36.36 64.47
CA ASP A 460 0.85 35.15 64.77
C ASP A 460 1.70 33.88 64.72
N ALA A 461 1.27 32.87 65.48
CA ALA A 461 1.94 31.58 65.54
C ALA A 461 1.58 30.71 64.33
N PHE A 462 2.60 30.12 63.69
CA PHE A 462 2.38 29.09 62.67
C PHE A 462 1.68 27.87 63.29
N HIS A 463 0.40 27.69 62.95
CA HIS A 463 -0.32 26.45 63.25
C HIS A 463 0.11 25.35 62.28
N SER A 464 0.90 24.39 62.77
CA SER A 464 1.18 23.18 62.01
C SER A 464 -0.08 22.33 61.90
N PHE A 465 -0.71 22.32 60.73
CA PHE A 465 -1.63 21.23 60.38
C PHE A 465 -0.81 19.94 60.28
N GLY A 466 -1.22 18.92 61.04
CA GLY A 466 -0.54 17.63 61.04
C GLY A 466 -0.75 16.91 59.71
N LEU A 467 0.36 16.48 59.10
CA LEU A 467 0.39 15.49 58.02
C LEU A 467 0.00 14.10 58.53
#